data_AF-A0A7S3FGS8-F1
#
_entry.id   AF-A0A7S3FGS8-F1
#
_cell.length_a   1.000
_cell.length_b   1.000
_cell.length_c   1.000
_cell.angle_alpha   90.00
_cell.angle_beta   90.00
_cell.angle_gamma   90.00
#
_symmetry.space_group_name_H-M   'P 1'
#
loop_
_entity.id
_entity.type
_entity.pdbx_description
1 polymer ?
#
loop_
_entity_poly.entity_id
_entity_poly.type
_entity_poly.pdbx_seq_one_letter_code
_entity_poly.pdbx_strand_id
1 'polypeptide(L)'
;AAGAGRFPHAMDCFLLDRGDPIKDPEEVIRLASRVLSEERVARFEAAAAARTNAVVPVLEGLYDEGNIAAVCRSAEALGFHSVHTVDVCPKSKLSARAQSSAASGAAKWLHRERWASTAECIAGLREDGYR
;
A
#
# COMPACT_ATOMS: atom_id res chain seq x y z
N ALA A 1 18.19 -15.60 -11.24
CA ALA A 1 16.86 -15.03 -11.50
C ALA A 1 16.63 -13.93 -10.47
N ALA A 2 16.90 -12.68 -10.86
CA ALA A 2 16.79 -11.51 -10.00
C ALA A 2 15.70 -10.60 -10.58
N GLY A 3 14.74 -10.20 -9.76
CA GLY A 3 13.76 -9.16 -10.13
C GLY A 3 12.29 -9.59 -10.12
N ALA A 4 11.84 -10.32 -9.09
CA ALA A 4 10.40 -10.40 -8.81
C ALA A 4 10.16 -9.98 -7.36
N GLY A 5 9.45 -8.86 -7.18
CA GLY A 5 8.91 -8.43 -5.88
C GLY A 5 9.88 -7.74 -4.92
N ARG A 6 10.78 -6.88 -5.41
CA ARG A 6 11.46 -5.94 -4.51
C ARG A 6 10.40 -4.97 -3.97
N PHE A 7 10.42 -4.72 -2.66
CA PHE A 7 9.63 -3.64 -2.08
C PHE A 7 10.04 -2.33 -2.77
N PRO A 8 9.15 -1.69 -3.55
CA PRO A 8 9.55 -0.63 -4.49
C PRO A 8 9.85 0.70 -3.78
N HIS A 9 9.37 0.89 -2.55
CA HIS A 9 9.54 2.14 -1.82
C HIS A 9 10.89 2.12 -1.09
N ALA A 10 11.82 2.97 -1.55
CA ALA A 10 13.05 3.25 -0.83
C ALA A 10 12.72 3.90 0.52
N MET A 11 12.93 3.14 1.61
CA MET A 11 12.88 3.54 3.02
C MET A 11 12.21 4.90 3.29
N ASP A 12 10.90 4.87 3.52
CA ASP A 12 10.19 6.04 4.02
C ASP A 12 10.80 6.46 5.36
N CYS A 13 11.32 7.68 5.44
CA CYS A 13 11.70 8.29 6.73
C CYS A 13 10.42 8.63 7.48
N PHE A 14 10.02 7.81 8.44
CA PHE A 14 8.86 8.10 9.29
C PHE A 14 9.24 9.13 10.34
N LEU A 15 8.49 10.22 10.43
CA LEU A 15 8.64 11.19 11.52
C LEU A 15 7.70 10.81 12.65
N LEU A 16 8.25 10.55 13.84
CA LEU A 16 7.44 10.46 15.06
C LEU A 16 6.90 11.86 15.42
N ASP A 17 5.80 11.92 16.18
CA ASP A 17 5.17 13.18 16.60
C ASP A 17 6.12 14.16 17.32
N ARG A 18 7.25 13.67 17.84
CA ARG A 18 8.30 14.50 18.49
C ARG A 18 9.36 15.02 17.52
N GLY A 19 9.26 14.72 16.23
CA GLY A 19 10.22 15.11 15.19
C GLY A 19 11.42 14.17 15.04
N ASP A 20 11.48 13.07 15.80
CA ASP A 20 12.54 12.08 15.67
C ASP A 20 12.31 11.24 14.39
N PRO A 21 13.28 11.21 13.45
CA PRO A 21 13.16 10.40 12.25
C PRO A 21 13.49 8.94 12.55
N ILE A 22 12.58 8.04 12.19
CA ILE A 22 12.86 6.62 12.08
C ILE A 22 13.42 6.36 10.69
N LYS A 23 14.61 5.77 10.66
CA LYS A 23 15.40 5.61 9.43
C LYS A 23 15.33 4.20 8.86
N ASP A 24 14.91 3.23 9.67
CA ASP A 24 14.86 1.84 9.27
C ASP A 24 13.66 1.04 9.85
N PRO A 25 13.15 0.03 9.12
CA PRO A 25 12.09 -0.85 9.59
C PRO A 25 12.43 -1.58 10.90
N GLU A 26 13.71 -1.92 11.12
CA GLU A 26 14.17 -2.60 12.33
C GLU A 26 13.93 -1.71 13.57
N GLU A 27 14.12 -0.41 13.45
CA GLU A 27 13.81 0.58 14.48
C GLU A 27 12.31 0.68 14.75
N VAL A 28 11.46 0.66 13.71
CA VAL A 28 10.00 0.61 13.87
C VAL A 28 9.61 -0.64 14.68
N ILE A 29 10.11 -1.82 14.29
CA ILE A 29 9.81 -3.08 14.96
C ILE A 29 10.27 -3.02 16.42
N ARG A 30 11.52 -2.60 16.66
CA ARG A 30 12.11 -2.49 18.00
C ARG A 30 11.29 -1.58 18.93
N LEU A 31 10.80 -0.45 18.42
CA LEU A 31 9.97 0.47 19.21
C LEU A 31 8.56 -0.11 19.44
N ALA A 32 7.94 -0.68 18.40
CA ALA A 32 6.60 -1.26 18.48
C ALA A 32 6.55 -2.47 19.44
N SER A 33 7.57 -3.34 19.45
CA SER A 33 7.64 -4.50 20.35
C SER A 33 7.65 -4.15 21.83
N ARG A 34 7.95 -2.89 22.21
CA ARG A 34 7.88 -2.43 23.62
C ARG A 34 6.45 -2.18 24.11
N VAL A 35 5.50 -1.99 23.19
CA VAL A 35 4.11 -1.60 23.49
C VAL A 35 3.08 -2.61 22.96
N LEU A 36 3.51 -3.55 22.11
CA LEU A 36 2.69 -4.62 21.57
C LEU A 36 2.83 -5.89 22.40
N SER A 37 1.75 -6.65 22.54
CA SER A 37 1.82 -8.00 23.09
C SER A 37 2.46 -8.96 22.10
N GLU A 38 3.07 -10.03 22.58
CA GLU A 38 3.67 -11.09 21.75
C GLU A 38 2.68 -11.64 20.71
N GLU A 39 1.43 -11.87 21.12
CA GLU A 39 0.35 -12.31 20.21
C GLU A 39 0.08 -11.31 19.08
N ARG A 40 0.18 -9.99 19.33
CA ARG A 40 0.04 -8.98 18.28
C ARG A 40 1.24 -8.98 17.36
N VAL A 41 2.45 -9.10 17.89
CA VAL A 41 3.69 -9.18 17.10
C VAL A 41 3.64 -10.38 16.16
N ALA A 42 3.29 -11.56 16.67
CA ALA A 42 3.17 -12.77 15.86
C ALA A 42 2.14 -12.62 14.72
N ARG A 43 1.02 -11.93 14.96
CA ARG A 43 0.04 -11.62 13.90
C ARG A 43 0.58 -10.67 12.84
N PHE A 44 1.34 -9.64 13.22
CA PHE A 44 2.00 -8.76 12.26
C PHE A 44 3.02 -9.51 11.41
N GLU A 45 3.85 -10.35 12.02
CA GLU A 45 4.83 -11.17 11.30
C GLU A 45 4.16 -12.12 10.31
N ALA A 46 3.10 -12.82 10.74
CA ALA A 46 2.34 -13.71 9.86
C ALA A 46 1.70 -12.94 8.68
N ALA A 47 1.12 -11.77 8.94
CA ALA A 47 0.54 -10.92 7.90
C ALA A 47 1.61 -10.40 6.92
N ALA A 48 2.77 -9.99 7.41
CA ALA A 48 3.88 -9.50 6.59
C ALA A 48 4.48 -10.62 5.71
N ALA A 49 4.66 -11.83 6.26
CA ALA A 49 5.17 -12.98 5.53
C ALA A 49 4.23 -13.43 4.39
N ALA A 50 2.94 -13.15 4.50
CA ALA A 50 1.94 -13.47 3.48
C ALA A 50 1.82 -12.40 2.37
N ARG A 51 2.60 -11.30 2.41
CA ARG A 51 2.51 -10.24 1.41
C ARG A 51 3.28 -10.57 0.13
N THR A 52 2.76 -10.08 -1.00
CA THR A 52 3.40 -10.17 -2.31
C THR A 52 3.50 -8.81 -3.00
N ASN A 53 4.67 -8.58 -3.59
CA ASN A 53 4.98 -7.51 -4.54
C ASN A 53 5.22 -8.07 -5.95
N ALA A 54 4.85 -9.34 -6.22
CA ALA A 54 5.06 -9.92 -7.54
C ALA A 54 3.98 -9.47 -8.55
N VAL A 55 2.83 -9.05 -8.05
CA VAL A 55 1.67 -8.60 -8.82
C VAL A 55 1.08 -7.37 -8.14
N VAL A 56 0.76 -6.36 -8.94
CA VAL A 56 0.18 -5.10 -8.49
C VAL A 56 -1.15 -4.87 -9.21
N PRO A 57 -2.29 -4.85 -8.48
CA PRO A 57 -3.57 -4.45 -9.04
C PRO A 57 -3.57 -2.96 -9.44
N VAL A 58 -3.93 -2.70 -10.70
CA VAL A 58 -4.14 -1.34 -11.24
C VAL A 58 -5.62 -1.17 -11.59
N LEU A 59 -6.24 -0.13 -11.03
CA LEU A 59 -7.65 0.17 -11.19
C LEU A 59 -7.78 1.42 -12.05
N GLU A 60 -8.25 1.26 -13.27
CA GLU A 60 -8.51 2.34 -14.22
C GLU A 60 -10.02 2.47 -14.45
N GLY A 61 -10.54 3.69 -14.47
CA GLY A 61 -11.95 3.95 -14.80
C GLY A 61 -12.94 3.67 -13.67
N LEU A 62 -12.49 3.36 -12.46
CA LEU A 62 -13.36 3.24 -11.30
C LEU A 62 -13.61 4.62 -10.66
N TYR A 63 -14.88 4.99 -10.60
CA TYR A 63 -15.34 6.27 -10.00
C TYR A 63 -16.19 6.07 -8.73
N ASP A 64 -16.64 4.85 -8.47
CA ASP A 64 -17.44 4.52 -7.29
C ASP A 64 -16.56 4.08 -6.12
N GLU A 65 -16.78 4.68 -4.94
CA GLU A 65 -15.98 4.39 -3.73
C GLU A 65 -16.20 2.96 -3.25
N GLY A 66 -17.41 2.42 -3.42
CA GLY A 66 -17.77 1.07 -3.01
C GLY A 66 -17.00 0.01 -3.79
N ASN A 67 -16.88 0.19 -5.10
CA ASN A 67 -16.08 -0.67 -5.97
C ASN A 67 -14.59 -0.62 -5.63
N ILE A 68 -14.03 0.58 -5.47
CA ILE A 68 -12.62 0.73 -5.06
C ILE A 68 -12.39 0.07 -3.70
N ALA A 69 -13.28 0.29 -2.74
CA ALA A 69 -13.20 -0.34 -1.43
C ALA A 69 -13.31 -1.86 -1.47
N ALA A 70 -14.17 -2.41 -2.33
CA ALA A 70 -14.28 -3.85 -2.53
C ALA A 70 -12.98 -4.43 -3.07
N VAL A 71 -12.39 -3.79 -4.08
CA VAL A 71 -11.08 -4.20 -4.62
C VAL A 71 -10.00 -4.11 -3.56
N CYS A 72 -9.94 -3.04 -2.76
CA CYS A 72 -9.00 -2.93 -1.65
C CYS A 72 -9.16 -4.08 -0.63
N ARG A 73 -10.39 -4.44 -0.25
CA ARG A 73 -10.61 -5.57 0.67
C ARG A 73 -10.18 -6.90 0.05
N SER A 74 -10.50 -7.13 -1.21
CA SER A 74 -10.04 -8.33 -1.93
C SER A 74 -8.52 -8.37 -2.04
N ALA A 75 -7.90 -7.24 -2.34
CA ALA A 75 -6.46 -7.15 -2.51
C ALA A 75 -5.72 -7.40 -1.19
N GLU A 76 -6.23 -6.86 -0.10
CA GLU A 76 -5.70 -7.08 1.24
C GLU A 76 -5.81 -8.56 1.64
N ALA A 77 -6.98 -9.17 1.44
CA ALA A 77 -7.22 -10.58 1.74
C ALA A 77 -6.36 -11.55 0.90
N LEU A 78 -5.99 -11.16 -0.32
CA LEU A 78 -5.11 -11.92 -1.21
C LEU A 78 -3.61 -11.68 -0.94
N GLY A 79 -3.27 -10.79 -0.01
CA GLY A 79 -1.89 -10.50 0.35
C GLY A 79 -1.18 -9.56 -0.61
N PHE A 80 -1.88 -8.86 -1.51
CA PHE A 80 -1.23 -7.79 -2.28
C PHE A 80 -0.74 -6.70 -1.34
N HIS A 81 0.43 -6.15 -1.65
CA HIS A 81 1.01 -5.09 -0.86
C HIS A 81 0.47 -3.71 -1.22
N SER A 82 0.31 -3.46 -2.52
CA SER A 82 -0.15 -2.17 -3.05
C SER A 82 -1.36 -2.31 -3.95
N VAL A 83 -2.11 -1.21 -4.10
CA VAL A 83 -3.17 -1.04 -5.09
C VAL A 83 -2.99 0.32 -5.76
N HIS A 84 -2.97 0.33 -7.08
CA HIS A 84 -2.72 1.54 -7.87
C HIS A 84 -4.02 1.98 -8.53
N THR A 85 -4.27 3.29 -8.55
CA THR A 85 -5.48 3.88 -9.16
C THR A 85 -5.08 4.89 -10.21
N VAL A 86 -5.79 4.90 -11.34
CA VAL A 86 -5.57 5.86 -12.44
C VAL A 86 -6.81 6.72 -12.60
N ASP A 87 -6.63 8.04 -12.44
CA ASP A 87 -7.71 9.00 -12.62
C ASP A 87 -7.98 9.28 -14.10
N VAL A 88 -9.04 8.69 -14.63
CA VAL A 88 -9.45 8.95 -16.03
C VAL A 88 -10.34 10.19 -16.17
N CYS A 89 -10.83 10.76 -15.07
CA CYS A 89 -11.70 11.93 -15.07
C CYS A 89 -11.27 12.99 -14.03
N PRO A 90 -10.81 14.18 -14.46
CA PRO A 90 -10.38 15.26 -13.57
C PRO A 90 -11.47 15.78 -12.61
N LYS A 91 -12.75 15.49 -12.92
CA LYS A 91 -13.92 15.92 -12.15
C LYS A 91 -14.34 14.91 -11.08
N SER A 92 -13.94 13.63 -11.18
CA SER A 92 -14.18 12.64 -10.12
C SER A 92 -13.06 12.72 -9.08
N LYS A 93 -13.03 13.82 -8.33
CA LYS A 93 -12.11 13.95 -7.20
C LYS A 93 -12.65 13.18 -6.00
N LEU A 94 -12.48 11.86 -6.03
CA LEU A 94 -12.62 11.07 -4.82
C LEU A 94 -11.45 11.43 -3.91
N SER A 95 -11.74 11.97 -2.73
CA SER A 95 -10.68 12.29 -1.78
C SER A 95 -10.03 10.99 -1.28
N ALA A 96 -8.71 10.99 -1.09
CA ALA A 96 -7.99 9.84 -0.50
C ALA A 96 -8.60 9.41 0.85
N ARG A 97 -9.21 10.36 1.58
CA ARG A 97 -9.94 10.13 2.82
C ARG A 97 -11.21 9.31 2.61
N ALA A 98 -11.98 9.58 1.56
CA ALA A 98 -13.22 8.87 1.28
C ALA A 98 -12.96 7.41 0.87
N GLN A 99 -11.95 7.19 0.01
CA GLN A 99 -11.46 5.85 -0.34
C GLN A 99 -10.99 5.05 0.90
N SER A 100 -10.33 5.72 1.84
CA SER A 100 -9.85 5.09 3.08
C SER A 100 -10.99 4.68 4.03
N SER A 101 -12.00 5.53 4.16
CA SER A 101 -13.18 5.26 4.99
C SER A 101 -14.02 4.10 4.45
N ALA A 102 -14.16 4.00 3.12
CA ALA A 102 -14.96 2.96 2.47
C ALA A 102 -14.31 1.57 2.54
N ALA A 103 -12.97 1.48 2.60
CA ALA A 103 -12.23 0.22 2.64
C ALA A 103 -12.17 -0.47 4.02
N SER A 104 -12.95 -0.01 5.01
CA SER A 104 -13.15 -0.67 6.33
C SER A 104 -11.85 -1.17 7.00
N GLY A 105 -10.79 -0.37 6.97
CA GLY A 105 -9.51 -0.72 7.62
C GLY A 105 -8.50 -1.45 6.74
N ALA A 106 -8.91 -2.08 5.63
CA ALA A 106 -7.97 -2.67 4.65
C ALA A 106 -7.02 -1.60 4.07
N ALA A 107 -7.53 -0.37 3.92
CA ALA A 107 -6.74 0.79 3.53
C ALA A 107 -5.57 1.13 4.47
N LYS A 108 -5.53 0.59 5.70
CA LYS A 108 -4.38 0.78 6.60
C LYS A 108 -3.22 -0.16 6.30
N TRP A 109 -3.49 -1.27 5.62
CA TRP A 109 -2.55 -2.35 5.36
C TRP A 109 -2.03 -2.37 3.92
N LEU A 110 -2.66 -1.59 3.04
CA LEU A 110 -2.29 -1.46 1.64
C LEU A 110 -1.58 -0.14 1.41
N HIS A 111 -0.46 -0.20 0.69
CA HIS A 111 0.08 0.97 0.02
C HIS A 111 -0.87 1.36 -1.13
N ARG A 112 -1.18 2.66 -1.26
CA ARG A 112 -2.06 3.14 -2.33
C ARG A 112 -1.38 4.25 -3.10
N GLU A 113 -1.24 4.02 -4.39
CA GLU A 113 -0.65 4.98 -5.31
C GLU A 113 -1.71 5.50 -6.27
N ARG A 114 -1.63 6.79 -6.60
CA ARG A 114 -2.61 7.45 -7.47
C ARG A 114 -1.89 8.16 -8.60
N TRP A 115 -2.26 7.78 -9.82
CA TRP A 115 -1.64 8.25 -11.04
C TRP A 115 -2.59 9.17 -11.80
N ALA A 116 -2.04 10.21 -12.42
CA ALA A 116 -2.81 11.15 -13.22
C ALA A 116 -3.14 10.60 -14.63
N SER A 117 -2.37 9.62 -15.11
CA SER A 117 -2.63 8.95 -16.38
C SER A 117 -2.13 7.51 -16.41
N THR A 118 -2.70 6.72 -17.32
CA THR A 118 -2.31 5.33 -17.58
C THR A 118 -0.87 5.23 -18.06
N ALA A 119 -0.42 6.21 -18.87
CA ALA A 119 0.95 6.26 -19.37
C ALA A 119 1.97 6.44 -18.24
N GLU A 120 1.72 7.36 -17.30
CA GLU A 120 2.58 7.55 -16.13
C GLU A 120 2.60 6.32 -15.22
N CYS A 121 1.44 5.70 -14.99
CA CYS A 121 1.34 4.49 -14.18
C CYS A 121 2.18 3.34 -14.76
N ILE A 122 2.05 3.08 -16.06
CA ILE A 122 2.82 2.02 -16.74
C ILE A 122 4.32 2.35 -16.72
N ALA A 123 4.70 3.61 -16.95
CA ALA A 123 6.10 4.02 -16.92
C ALA A 123 6.72 3.77 -15.53
N GLY A 124 6.07 4.24 -14.46
CA GLY A 124 6.53 4.04 -13.08
C GLY A 124 6.62 2.56 -12.70
N LEU A 125 5.59 1.76 -13.02
CA LEU A 125 5.63 0.32 -12.74
C LEU A 125 6.75 -0.40 -13.52
N ARG A 126 7.08 0.01 -14.75
CA ARG A 126 8.22 -0.53 -15.49
C ARG A 126 9.56 -0.15 -14.87
N GLU A 127 9.68 1.08 -14.36
CA GLU A 127 10.87 1.53 -13.62
C GLU A 127 11.07 0.71 -12.33
N ASP A 128 9.97 0.35 -11.66
CA ASP A 128 9.95 -0.54 -10.50
C ASP A 128 10.22 -2.03 -10.84
N GLY A 129 10.33 -2.37 -12.13
CA GLY A 129 10.67 -3.71 -12.61
C GLY A 129 9.47 -4.63 -12.89
N TYR A 130 8.25 -4.11 -12.92
CA TYR A 130 7.06 -4.86 -13.32
C TYR A 130 6.97 -5.04 -14.85
N ARG A 131 6.28 -6.11 -15.29
CA ARG A 131 6.10 -6.47 -16.70
C ARG A 131 4.68 -6.18 -17.18
#